data_AF-A0A8T6WBG0-F1
#
_entry.id   AF-A0A8T6WBG0-F1
#
_cell.length_a   1.000
_cell.length_b   1.000
_cell.length_c   1.000
_cell.angle_alpha   90.00
_cell.angle_beta   90.00
_cell.angle_gamma   90.00
#
_symmetry.space_group_name_H-M   'P 1'
#
loop_
_entity.id
_entity.type
_entity.pdbx_description
1 polymer ?
#
loop_
_entity_poly.entity_id
_entity_poly.type
_entity_poly.pdbx_seq_one_letter_code
_entity_poly.pdbx_strand_id
1 'polypeptide(L)'
;MESKSEKILDVINPATQKLLAKVPVSTREEIDEAVKVARETFPMWRNTTPVARARYLFRLKELMEEHFEEVSRIQTMEHGKTIDESRGETRRG
;
A
#
# COMPACT_ATOMS: atom_id res chain seq x y z
N MET A 1 -14.97 -2.56 -2.83
CA MET A 1 -15.83 -1.36 -2.91
C MET A 1 -15.07 -0.35 -3.74
N GLU A 2 -15.67 0.19 -4.79
CA GLU A 2 -15.04 1.22 -5.61
C GLU A 2 -15.23 2.60 -4.96
N SER A 3 -14.29 3.52 -5.19
CA SER A 3 -14.40 4.89 -4.68
C SER A 3 -15.51 5.65 -5.41
N LYS A 4 -16.21 6.53 -4.70
CA LYS A 4 -17.21 7.47 -5.23
C LYS A 4 -16.58 8.80 -5.67
N SER A 5 -15.25 8.89 -5.69
CA SER A 5 -14.56 10.12 -6.08
C SER A 5 -14.73 10.43 -7.56
N GLU A 6 -15.07 11.68 -7.86
CA GLU A 6 -15.04 12.24 -9.21
C GLU A 6 -13.63 12.71 -9.62
N LYS A 7 -12.70 12.82 -8.65
CA LYS A 7 -11.34 13.27 -8.90
C LYS A 7 -10.41 12.08 -9.03
N ILE A 8 -9.84 11.92 -10.23
CA ILE A 8 -8.88 10.87 -10.56
C ILE A 8 -7.49 11.49 -10.78
N LEU A 9 -6.45 10.82 -10.28
CA LEU A 9 -5.05 11.15 -10.54
C LEU A 9 -4.44 10.11 -11.47
N ASP A 10 -3.67 10.60 -12.43
CA ASP A 10 -2.85 9.77 -13.30
C ASP A 10 -1.52 9.46 -12.60
N VAL A 11 -1.17 8.18 -12.50
CA VAL A 11 0.15 7.73 -12.08
C VAL A 11 0.99 7.58 -13.34
N ILE A 12 2.01 8.43 -13.49
CA ILE A 12 2.86 8.49 -14.67
C ILE A 12 4.22 7.89 -14.35
N ASN A 13 4.73 7.05 -15.25
CA ASN A 13 6.11 6.59 -15.17
C ASN A 13 7.06 7.75 -15.50
N PRO A 14 7.90 8.22 -14.56
CA PRO A 14 8.72 9.42 -14.77
C PRO A 14 9.81 9.24 -15.83
N ALA A 15 10.29 8.00 -16.06
CA ALA A 15 11.32 7.72 -17.04
C ALA A 15 10.79 7.71 -18.48
N THR A 16 9.54 7.30 -18.69
CA THR A 16 8.95 7.13 -20.03
C THR A 16 7.81 8.10 -20.35
N GLN A 17 7.31 8.82 -19.34
CA GLN A 17 6.13 9.70 -19.42
C GLN A 17 4.84 8.98 -19.84
N LYS A 18 4.81 7.64 -19.73
CA LYS A 18 3.62 6.83 -20.02
C LYS A 18 2.74 6.69 -18.77
N LEU A 19 1.43 6.65 -18.99
CA LEU A 19 0.44 6.35 -17.96
C LEU A 19 0.60 4.91 -17.47
N LEU A 20 0.72 4.73 -16.16
CA LEU A 20 0.75 3.44 -15.47
C LEU A 20 -0.62 3.04 -14.95
N ALA A 21 -1.27 3.96 -14.23
CA ALA A 21 -2.54 3.71 -13.57
C ALA A 21 -3.33 4.99 -13.37
N LYS A 22 -4.62 4.85 -13.04
CA LYS A 22 -5.51 5.92 -12.62
C LYS A 22 -6.03 5.61 -11.23
N VAL A 23 -5.83 6.52 -10.28
CA VAL A 23 -6.21 6.32 -8.87
C VAL A 23 -7.18 7.40 -8.42
N PRO A 24 -8.29 7.05 -7.76
CA PRO A 24 -9.22 8.04 -7.21
C PRO A 24 -8.60 8.77 -6.02
N VAL A 25 -8.87 10.07 -5.90
CA VAL A 25 -8.58 10.84 -4.68
C VAL A 25 -9.72 10.61 -3.72
N SER A 26 -9.48 9.92 -2.60
CA SER A 26 -10.54 9.60 -1.64
C SER A 26 -11.34 10.83 -1.21
N THR A 27 -12.67 10.69 -1.13
CA THR A 27 -13.54 11.77 -0.66
C THR A 27 -13.43 11.92 0.86
N ARG A 28 -13.94 13.04 1.39
CA ARG A 28 -13.99 13.25 2.85
C ARG A 28 -14.77 12.13 3.54
N GLU A 29 -15.90 11.74 2.97
CA GLU A 29 -16.81 10.74 3.51
C GLU A 29 -16.17 9.35 3.56
N GLU A 30 -15.38 9.00 2.53
CA GLU A 30 -14.63 7.74 2.50
C GLU A 30 -13.56 7.70 3.59
N ILE A 31 -12.87 8.82 3.83
CA ILE A 31 -11.88 8.93 4.90
C ILE A 31 -12.56 8.85 6.26
N ASP A 32 -13.66 9.58 6.47
CA ASP A 32 -14.42 9.56 7.72
C ASP A 32 -14.92 8.15 8.05
N GLU A 33 -15.44 7.43 7.06
CA GLU A 33 -15.88 6.04 7.22
C GLU A 33 -14.69 5.11 7.53
N ALA A 34 -13.58 5.23 6.82
CA ALA A 34 -12.38 4.42 7.08
C ALA A 34 -11.86 4.63 8.51
N VAL A 35 -11.83 5.89 8.99
CA VAL A 35 -11.42 6.23 10.36
C VAL A 35 -12.40 5.67 11.38
N LYS A 36 -13.70 5.80 11.13
CA LYS A 36 -14.75 5.26 12.00
C LYS A 36 -14.61 3.73 12.15
N VAL A 37 -14.54 3.00 11.04
CA VAL A 37 -14.37 1.54 11.04
C VAL A 37 -13.08 1.12 11.75
N ALA A 38 -11.97 1.82 11.50
CA ALA A 38 -10.71 1.55 12.19
C ALA A 38 -10.83 1.75 13.71
N ARG A 39 -11.49 2.82 14.16
CA ARG A 39 -11.73 3.10 15.59
C ARG A 39 -12.64 2.05 16.24
N GLU A 40 -13.72 1.67 15.57
CA GLU A 40 -14.67 0.66 16.06
C GLU A 40 -14.02 -0.73 16.16
N THR A 41 -13.11 -1.06 15.24
CA THR A 41 -12.42 -2.37 15.22
C THR A 41 -11.21 -2.41 16.15
N PHE A 42 -10.62 -1.27 16.49
CA PHE A 42 -9.41 -1.20 17.30
C PHE A 42 -9.51 -1.92 18.68
N PRO A 43 -10.62 -1.82 19.45
CA PRO A 43 -10.80 -2.59 20.69
C PRO A 43 -10.64 -4.11 20.53
N MET A 44 -11.15 -4.67 19.43
CA MET A 44 -10.95 -6.08 19.13
C MET A 44 -9.49 -6.38 18.82
N TRP A 45 -8.86 -5.56 17.96
CA TRP A 45 -7.46 -5.75 17.57
C TRP A 45 -6.47 -5.59 18.73
N ARG A 46 -6.69 -4.62 19.63
CA ARG A 46 -5.83 -4.42 20.82
C ARG A 46 -5.93 -5.58 21.81
N ASN A 47 -7.09 -6.25 21.87
CA ASN A 47 -7.34 -7.40 22.74
C ASN A 47 -6.84 -8.72 22.13
N THR A 48 -6.53 -8.76 20.83
CA THR A 48 -5.83 -9.88 20.20
C THR A 48 -4.48 -10.10 20.87
N THR A 49 -4.12 -11.33 21.23
CA THR A 49 -2.86 -11.59 21.93
C THR A 49 -1.64 -11.17 21.10
N PRO A 50 -0.51 -10.77 21.72
CA PRO A 50 0.70 -10.41 20.98
C PRO A 50 1.16 -11.49 20.00
N VAL A 51 1.09 -12.77 20.38
CA VAL A 51 1.46 -13.91 19.53
C VAL A 51 0.54 -14.02 18.31
N ALA A 52 -0.76 -13.84 18.48
CA ALA A 52 -1.70 -13.87 17.36
C ALA A 52 -1.46 -12.70 16.39
N ARG A 53 -1.21 -11.47 16.89
CA ARG A 53 -0.83 -10.33 16.04
C ARG A 53 0.46 -10.60 15.27
N ALA A 54 1.47 -11.18 15.93
CA ALA A 54 2.73 -11.54 15.29
C ALA A 54 2.52 -12.49 14.11
N ARG A 55 1.61 -13.48 14.20
CA ARG A 55 1.31 -14.39 13.07
C ARG A 55 0.81 -13.64 11.83
N TYR A 56 -0.05 -12.63 11.99
CA TYR A 56 -0.51 -11.81 10.86
C TYR A 56 0.65 -11.01 10.25
N LEU A 57 1.53 -10.43 11.07
CA LEU A 57 2.70 -9.68 10.60
C LEU A 57 3.74 -10.59 9.91
N PHE A 58 3.95 -11.80 10.41
CA PHE A 58 4.82 -12.78 9.74
C PHE A 58 4.23 -13.23 8.41
N ARG A 59 2.90 -13.42 8.32
CA ARG A 59 2.27 -13.71 7.03
C ARG A 59 2.42 -12.55 6.05
N LEU A 60 2.30 -11.31 6.50
CA LEU A 60 2.59 -10.13 5.68
C LEU A 60 4.05 -10.14 5.21
N LYS A 61 5.01 -10.41 6.09
CA LYS A 61 6.43 -10.54 5.74
C LYS A 61 6.65 -11.60 4.65
N GLU A 62 6.08 -12.79 4.80
CA GLU A 62 6.19 -13.86 3.80
C GLU A 62 5.66 -13.41 2.43
N LEU A 63 4.51 -12.74 2.40
CA LEU A 63 3.95 -12.20 1.15
C LEU A 63 4.85 -11.11 0.55
N MET A 64 5.42 -10.22 1.38
CA MET A 64 6.36 -9.21 0.91
C MET A 64 7.65 -9.83 0.34
N GLU A 65 8.13 -10.94 0.91
CA GLU A 65 9.27 -11.71 0.40
C GLU A 65 8.93 -12.45 -0.90
N GLU A 66 7.74 -13.05 -0.98
CA GLU A 66 7.23 -13.74 -2.16
C GLU A 66 7.10 -12.78 -3.36
N HIS A 67 6.61 -11.56 -3.12
CA HIS A 67 6.40 -10.52 -4.14
C HIS A 67 7.54 -9.48 -4.21
N PHE A 68 8.70 -9.77 -3.62
CA PHE A 68 9.79 -8.80 -3.44
C PHE A 68 10.16 -8.04 -4.73
N GLU A 69 10.43 -8.77 -5.81
CA GLU A 69 10.86 -8.19 -7.08
C GLU A 69 9.74 -7.39 -7.76
N GLU A 70 8.48 -7.82 -7.60
CA GLU A 70 7.31 -7.12 -8.13
C GLU A 70 7.14 -5.76 -7.45
N VAL A 71 7.17 -5.73 -6.12
CA VAL A 71 7.08 -4.50 -5.32
C VAL A 71 8.24 -3.54 -5.64
N SER A 72 9.46 -4.05 -5.77
CA SER A 72 10.62 -3.23 -6.17
C SER A 72 10.46 -2.63 -7.57
N ARG A 73 9.90 -3.37 -8.53
CA ARG A 73 9.63 -2.86 -9.87
C ARG A 73 8.55 -1.80 -9.87
N ILE A 74 7.49 -1.97 -9.08
CA ILE A 74 6.43 -0.94 -8.91
C ILE A 74 7.07 0.36 -8.42
N GLN A 75 7.90 0.30 -7.37
CA GLN A 75 8.61 1.48 -6.87
C GLN A 75 9.48 2.18 -7.94
N THR A 76 10.25 1.40 -8.71
CA THR A 76 11.04 1.92 -9.84
C THR A 76 10.15 2.59 -10.89
N MET A 77 9.03 1.96 -11.26
CA MET A 77 8.12 2.50 -12.27
C MET A 77 7.42 3.78 -11.82
N GLU A 78 7.05 3.89 -10.54
CA GLU A 78 6.34 5.06 -10.01
C GLU A 78 7.27 6.22 -9.65
N HIS A 79 8.49 5.93 -9.17
CA HIS A 79 9.39 6.95 -8.60
C HIS A 79 10.66 7.20 -9.42
N GLY A 80 10.96 6.37 -10.42
CA GLY A 80 12.11 6.54 -11.31
C GLY A 80 13.46 6.17 -10.69
N LYS A 81 13.48 5.56 -9.49
CA LYS A 81 14.69 5.04 -8.85
C LYS A 81 15.32 3.92 -9.69
N THR A 82 16.61 3.68 -9.53
CA THR A 82 17.21 2.47 -10.11
C THR A 82 16.65 1.22 -9.42
N ILE A 83 16.62 0.08 -10.13
CA ILE A 83 16.06 -1.15 -9.56
C ILE A 83 16.81 -1.61 -8.30
N ASP A 84 18.12 -1.36 -8.23
CA ASP A 84 18.92 -1.75 -7.07
C ASP A 84 18.65 -0.85 -5.84
N GLU A 85 18.32 0.43 -6.04
CA GLU A 85 17.81 1.30 -4.98
C GLU A 85 16.45 0.83 -4.49
N SER A 86 15.50 0.54 -5.39
CA SER A 86 14.16 0.02 -5.03
C SER A 86 14.24 -1.32 -4.30
N ARG A 87 15.12 -2.23 -4.71
CA ARG A 87 15.40 -3.49 -4.01
C ARG A 87 15.98 -3.24 -2.62
N GLY A 88 16.90 -2.28 -2.50
CA GLY A 88 17.49 -1.89 -1.22
C GLY A 88 16.44 -1.36 -0.24
N GLU A 89 15.49 -0.56 -0.72
CA GLU A 89 14.37 -0.02 0.06
C GLU A 89 13.37 -1.11 0.45
N THR A 90 12.91 -1.93 -0.51
CA THR A 90 11.95 -3.03 -0.26
C THR A 90 12.49 -4.03 0.77
N ARG A 91 13.82 -4.22 0.83
CA ARG A 91 14.44 -5.17 1.76
C ARG A 91 14.67 -4.62 3.17
N ARG A 92 14.76 -3.29 3.31
CA ARG A 92 15.07 -2.62 4.59
C ARG A 92 13.84 -1.99 5.24
N GLY A 93 12.82 -1.67 4.45
CA GLY A 93 11.52 -1.15 4.90
C GLY A 93 10.66 -2.18 5.60
#